data_AF-A0A8J8CL57-F1
#
_entry.id   AF-A0A8J8CL57-F1
#
_cell.length_a   1.000
_cell.length_b   1.000
_cell.length_c   1.000
_cell.angle_alpha   90.00
_cell.angle_beta   90.00
_cell.angle_gamma   90.00
#
_symmetry.space_group_name_H-M   'P 1'
#
loop_
_entity.id
_entity.type
_entity.pdbx_description
1 polymer ?
#
loop_
_entity_poly.entity_id
_entity_poly.type
_entity_poly.pdbx_seq_one_letter_code
_entity_poly.pdbx_strand_id
1 'polypeptide(L)' 'MFMSTTTETSRALSDLEYDLITVLKNKSEAVKAYDTYIKDAQDMDSQPCVELFRKLKQDEIKAAQEVRTHLQEVMQKGKM' A
#
# COMPACT_ATOMS: atom_id res chain seq x y z
N MET A 1 19.37 15.60 39.53
CA MET A 1 19.82 15.45 38.14
C MET A 1 19.79 13.96 37.81
N PHE A 2 18.75 13.49 37.13
CA PHE A 2 18.67 12.12 36.62
C PHE A 2 18.50 12.20 35.12
N MET A 3 19.55 11.83 34.39
CA MET A 3 19.50 11.63 32.96
C MET A 3 18.92 10.24 32.72
N SER A 4 17.66 10.18 32.29
CA SER A 4 17.11 8.94 31.73
C SER A 4 17.54 8.86 30.28
N THR A 5 18.46 7.94 30.01
CA THR A 5 18.93 7.57 28.68
C THR A 5 17.75 7.05 27.86
N THR A 6 17.31 7.81 26.86
CA THR A 6 16.36 7.35 25.84
C THR A 6 17.01 6.19 25.10
N THR A 7 16.59 4.97 25.42
CA THR A 7 16.94 3.79 24.62
C THR A 7 16.17 3.90 23.32
N GLU A 8 16.70 4.65 22.35
CA GLU A 8 16.26 4.54 20.97
C GLU A 8 16.51 3.10 20.55
N THR A 9 15.44 2.31 20.56
CA THR A 9 15.44 0.99 19.98
C THR A 9 15.78 1.20 18.52
N SER A 10 16.98 0.81 18.09
CA SER A 10 17.43 0.91 16.70
C SER A 10 16.49 0.08 15.84
N ARG A 11 15.41 0.70 15.34
CA ARG A 11 14.50 0.06 14.40
C ARG A 11 15.20 0.02 13.06
N ALA A 12 15.11 -1.12 12.37
CA ALA A 12 15.64 -1.28 11.02
C ALA A 12 14.94 -0.35 9.99
N LEU A 13 13.75 0.16 10.33
CA LEU A 13 12.95 1.09 9.55
C LEU A 13 12.39 2.17 10.48
N SER A 14 12.29 3.39 9.97
CA SER A 14 11.49 4.45 10.59
C SER A 14 9.99 4.11 10.53
N ASP A 15 9.21 4.73 11.41
CA ASP A 15 7.75 4.53 11.45
C ASP A 15 7.11 4.92 10.12
N LEU A 16 7.57 6.00 9.48
CA LEU A 16 7.08 6.43 8.17
C LEU A 16 7.38 5.41 7.06
N GLU A 17 8.58 4.81 7.04
CA GLU A 17 8.90 3.75 6.07
C GLU A 17 8.02 2.52 6.28
N TYR A 18 7.81 2.13 7.54
CA TYR A 18 6.93 1.01 7.89
C TYR A 18 5.49 1.27 7.44
N ASP A 19 4.98 2.48 7.65
CA ASP A 19 3.63 2.87 7.25
C ASP A 19 3.47 2.81 5.72
N LEU A 20 4.42 3.34 4.96
CA LEU A 20 4.40 3.32 3.49
C LEU A 20 4.49 1.89 2.94
N ILE A 21 5.33 1.03 3.53
CA ILE A 21 5.42 -0.40 3.18
C ILE A 21 4.09 -1.11 3.49
N THR A 22 3.47 -0.80 4.63
CA THR A 22 2.17 -1.37 5.01
C THR A 22 1.09 -0.97 4.02
N VAL A 23 1.07 0.29 3.59
CA VAL A 23 0.15 0.75 2.52
C VAL A 23 0.40 -0.03 1.22
N LEU A 24 1.65 -0.19 0.78
CA LEU A 24 1.98 -0.96 -0.43
C LEU A 24 1.52 -2.42 -0.35
N LYS A 25 1.70 -3.07 0.80
CA LYS A 25 1.22 -4.43 1.03
C LYS A 25 -0.29 -4.50 0.85
N ASN A 26 -1.04 -3.64 1.54
CA ASN A 26 -2.50 -3.65 1.51
C ASN A 26 -3.04 -3.41 0.08
N LYS A 27 -2.43 -2.46 -0.65
CA LYS A 27 -2.80 -2.19 -2.04
C LYS A 27 -2.51 -3.38 -2.96
N SER A 28 -1.37 -4.03 -2.78
CA SER A 28 -1.00 -5.23 -3.57
C SER A 28 -1.96 -6.40 -3.32
N GLU A 29 -2.38 -6.59 -2.07
CA GLU A 29 -3.40 -7.59 -1.71
C GLU A 29 -4.74 -7.27 -2.35
N ALA A 30 -5.17 -6.00 -2.35
CA ALA A 30 -6.39 -5.56 -3.02
C ALA A 30 -6.35 -5.79 -4.53
N VAL A 31 -5.25 -5.41 -5.21
CA VAL A 31 -5.06 -5.63 -6.65
C VAL A 31 -5.20 -7.11 -7.01
N LYS A 32 -4.62 -8.01 -6.21
CA LYS A 32 -4.75 -9.45 -6.41
C LYS A 32 -6.17 -9.95 -6.14
N ALA A 33 -6.83 -9.44 -5.12
CA ALA A 33 -8.20 -9.83 -4.78
C ALA A 33 -9.19 -9.44 -5.89
N TYR A 34 -9.01 -8.27 -6.52
CA TYR A 34 -9.87 -7.83 -7.63
C TYR A 34 -9.88 -8.79 -8.81
N ASP A 35 -8.82 -9.57 -9.06
CA ASP A 35 -8.86 -10.59 -10.12
C ASP A 35 -9.92 -11.67 -9.85
N THR A 36 -10.07 -12.06 -8.57
CA THR A 36 -11.11 -13.00 -8.16
C THR A 36 -12.49 -12.33 -8.25
N TYR A 37 -12.63 -11.10 -7.75
CA TYR A 37 -13.91 -10.39 -7.76
C TYR A 37 -14.42 -10.08 -9.17
N ILE A 38 -13.52 -9.75 -10.10
CA ILE A 38 -13.85 -9.58 -11.52
C ILE A 38 -14.35 -10.90 -12.09
N LYS A 39 -13.67 -12.02 -11.80
CA LYS A 39 -14.10 -13.34 -12.26
C LYS A 39 -15.48 -13.71 -11.71
N ASP A 40 -15.70 -13.55 -10.41
CA ASP A 40 -17.00 -13.84 -9.79
C ASP A 40 -18.12 -12.99 -10.40
N ALA A 41 -17.85 -11.71 -10.69
CA ALA A 41 -18.81 -10.84 -11.37
C ALA A 41 -19.08 -11.25 -12.82
N GLN A 42 -18.09 -11.79 -13.54
CA GLN A 42 -18.25 -12.35 -14.88
C GLN A 42 -19.10 -13.63 -14.84
N ASP A 43 -18.83 -14.53 -13.88
CA ASP A 43 -19.56 -15.79 -13.72
C ASP A 43 -21.03 -15.57 -13.34
N MET A 44 -21.36 -14.39 -12.81
CA MET A 44 -22.72 -13.95 -12.48
C MET A 44 -23.38 -13.06 -13.57
N ASP A 45 -22.74 -12.90 -14.73
CA ASP A 45 -23.19 -12.01 -15.82
C ASP A 45 -23.44 -10.55 -15.37
N SER A 46 -22.74 -10.09 -14.32
CA SER A 46 -22.89 -8.74 -13.77
C SER A 46 -21.87 -7.77 -14.35
N GLN A 47 -22.14 -7.29 -15.57
CA GLN A 47 -21.29 -6.30 -16.25
C GLN A 47 -21.00 -5.03 -15.41
N PRO A 48 -21.97 -4.43 -14.68
CA PRO A 48 -21.69 -3.27 -13.84
C PRO A 48 -20.65 -3.55 -12.74
N CYS A 49 -20.68 -4.75 -12.15
CA CYS A 49 -19.70 -5.15 -11.14
C CYS A 49 -18.31 -5.39 -11.75
N VAL A 50 -18.25 -5.98 -12.95
CA VAL A 50 -16.99 -6.15 -13.69
C VAL A 50 -16.31 -4.79 -13.93
N GLU A 51 -17.08 -3.81 -14.38
CA GLU A 51 -16.57 -2.45 -14.66
C GLU A 51 -16.12 -1.75 -13.37
N LEU A 52 -16.90 -1.86 -12.31
CA LEU A 52 -16.55 -1.32 -10.99
C LEU A 52 -15.23 -1.91 -10.47
N PHE A 53 -15.09 -3.24 -10.44
CA PHE A 53 -13.89 -3.87 -9.92
C PHE A 53 -12.65 -3.61 -10.79
N ARG A 54 -12.81 -3.51 -12.12
CA ARG A 54 -11.70 -3.09 -13.00
C ARG A 54 -11.24 -1.67 -12.70
N LYS A 55 -12.18 -0.74 -12.49
CA LYS A 55 -11.87 0.64 -12.12
C LYS A 55 -11.13 0.69 -10.78
N LEU A 56 -11.67 0.02 -9.76
CA LEU A 56 -11.05 -0.03 -8.43
C LEU A 56 -9.64 -0.65 -8.47
N LYS A 57 -9.45 -1.73 -9.24
CA LYS A 57 -8.12 -2.33 -9.45
C LYS A 57 -7.15 -1.33 -10.06
N GLN A 58 -7.56 -0.59 -11.09
CA GLN A 58 -6.71 0.41 -11.74
C GLN A 58 -6.34 1.54 -10.79
N ASP A 59 -7.29 2.00 -9.96
CA ASP A 59 -7.05 3.07 -8.99
C ASP A 59 -6.10 2.61 -7.87
N GLU A 60 -6.19 1.37 -7.40
CA GLU A 60 -5.21 0.80 -6.46
C GLU A 60 -3.80 0.70 -7.06
N ILE A 61 -3.69 0.33 -8.34
CA ILE A 61 -2.39 0.28 -9.04
C ILE A 61 -1.75 1.68 -9.09
N LYS A 62 -2.52 2.70 -9.46
CA LYS A 62 -2.03 4.09 -9.49
C LYS A 62 -1.56 4.54 -8.11
N ALA A 63 -2.38 4.31 -7.09
CA ALA A 63 -2.05 4.70 -5.73
C ALA A 63 -0.82 3.92 -5.20
N ALA A 64 -0.65 2.64 -5.55
CA ALA A 64 0.54 1.88 -5.19
C ALA A 64 1.81 2.42 -5.86
N GLN A 65 1.73 2.89 -7.11
CA GLN A 65 2.86 3.52 -7.81
C GLN A 65 3.27 4.85 -7.15
N GLU A 66 2.29 5.65 -6.74
CA GLU A 66 2.53 6.90 -6.01
C GLU A 66 3.21 6.64 -4.65
N VAL A 67 2.65 5.73 -3.84
CA VAL A 67 3.22 5.35 -2.55
C VAL A 67 4.64 4.80 -2.71
N ARG A 68 4.89 4.00 -3.76
CA ARG A 68 6.22 3.47 -4.05
C ARG A 68 7.23 4.58 -4.34
N THR A 69 6.82 5.59 -5.09
CA THR A 69 7.67 6.75 -5.40
C THR A 69 8.04 7.48 -4.11
N HIS A 70 7.06 7.76 -3.24
CA HIS A 70 7.34 8.42 -1.96
C HIS A 70 8.17 7.57 -1.00
N LEU A 71 7.97 6.25 -0.97
CA LEU A 71 8.83 5.35 -0.19
C LEU A 71 10.29 5.46 -0.65
N GLN A 72 10.54 5.50 -1.96
CA GLN A 72 11.90 5.67 -2.48
C GLN A 72 12.50 7.02 -2.07
N GLU A 73 11.71 8.09 -2.07
CA GLU A 73 12.17 9.41 -1.61
C GLU A 73 12.51 9.42 -0.12
N VAL A 74 11.65 8.82 0.71
CA VAL A 74 11.87 8.72 2.17
C VAL A 74 13.12 7.90 2.46
N MET A 75 13.30 6.75 1.80
CA MET A 75 14.48 5.90 1.98
C MET A 75 15.79 6.58 1.52
N GLN A 76 15.72 7.46 0.52
CA GLN A 76 16.90 8.18 0.00
C GLN A 76 17.25 9.42 0.83
N LYS A 77 16.24 10.17 1.30
CA LYS A 77 16.42 11.48 1.93
C LYS A 77 16.36 11.41 3.46
N GLY A 78 15.93 10.28 4.04
CA GLY A 78 15.82 10.07 5.49
C GLY A 78 14.74 10.90 6.20
N LYS A 79 14.06 11.80 5.47
CA LYS A 79 12.84 12.56 5.79
C LYS A 79 12.55 13.43 4.56
N MET A 80 11.30 13.48 4.10
CA MET A 80 10.83 14.61 3.30
C MET A 80 10.59 15.80 4.23
#